data_AF-A0A8J9S628-F1
#
_entry.id   AF-A0A8J9S628-F1
#
_cell.length_a   1.000
_cell.length_b   1.000
_cell.length_c   1.000
_cell.angle_alpha   90.00
_cell.angle_beta   90.00
_cell.angle_gamma   90.00
#
_symmetry.space_group_name_H-M   'P 1'
#
loop_
_entity.id
_entity.type
_entity.pdbx_description
1 polymer ?
#
loop_
_entity_poly.entity_id
_entity_poly.type
_entity_poly.pdbx_seq_one_letter_code
_entity_poly.pdbx_strand_id
1 'polypeptide(L)'
;MDYLRSTVFAEKFDPREERFPDYFLDLWQLGKLGVAGVHPMYWTQLQTIVLMQTLLNVVVAIIIFKFIVQRRGSALSYSIGYGIVCPTLVCVPVWIISLADLYNPAFLVASAASPVLLFFRCLEAMHGTVPAFAEKSLSTFLLYYCATVQFEIDPNTGHVIRIDTKYLISQTLKFLILFAEISVLFSILIPLDYQVFSQKEITSLTDLFYWGNLGNNYVMAFLTALMIEVGATGVGLLTSLLSGIKTVQLNFNPLTASSSPSDFWGRRWNRLVSSGLKRGIFRPFRKNGYGRNTAALATFLVSGLLHEYILVIIAIRKVIQMNQISLRGTHFLFFFWNGIVLLAEPPLTETPFVQWVSRNFPRPVKTFLVVLTVLPVAHLFTNEYKEVYDAFSLGFPRFYIL
;
A
#
# COMPACT_ATOMS: atom_id res chain seq x y z
N MET A 1 18.25 -22.11 4.53
CA MET A 1 16.82 -21.89 4.84
C MET A 1 16.46 -22.44 6.21
N ASP A 2 16.92 -23.63 6.59
CA ASP A 2 16.58 -24.22 7.90
C ASP A 2 16.99 -23.36 9.09
N TYR A 3 18.18 -22.74 9.05
CA TYR A 3 18.60 -21.77 10.06
C TYR A 3 17.63 -20.57 10.19
N LEU A 4 17.19 -20.01 9.07
CA LEU A 4 16.25 -18.88 9.09
C LEU A 4 14.91 -19.32 9.69
N ARG A 5 14.42 -20.52 9.38
CA ARG A 5 13.19 -21.05 9.97
C ARG A 5 13.30 -21.28 11.47
N SER A 6 14.38 -21.93 11.92
CA SER A 6 14.55 -22.33 13.31
C SER A 6 14.99 -21.20 14.24
N THR A 7 15.54 -20.11 13.69
CA THR A 7 16.13 -19.02 14.48
C THR A 7 15.38 -17.70 14.25
N VAL A 8 15.28 -17.26 12.99
CA VAL A 8 14.71 -15.94 12.67
C VAL A 8 13.18 -15.98 12.67
N PHE A 9 12.58 -16.97 12.01
CA PHE A 9 11.13 -17.14 11.84
C PHE A 9 10.52 -18.18 12.79
N ALA A 10 11.19 -18.43 13.92
CA ALA A 10 10.72 -19.37 14.94
C ALA A 10 9.45 -18.86 15.62
N GLU A 11 9.48 -17.59 16.05
CA GLU A 11 8.33 -16.90 16.64
C GLU A 11 7.33 -16.53 15.53
N LYS A 12 6.08 -16.96 15.67
CA LYS A 12 5.06 -16.81 14.62
C LYS A 12 4.27 -15.52 14.72
N PHE A 13 4.34 -14.81 15.84
CA PHE A 13 3.64 -13.56 16.11
C PHE A 13 2.15 -13.68 15.77
N ASP A 14 1.42 -14.56 16.47
CA ASP A 14 -0.02 -14.70 16.26
C ASP A 14 -0.72 -13.41 16.72
N PRO A 15 -1.46 -12.70 15.83
CA PRO A 15 -2.19 -11.49 16.20
C PRO A 15 -3.21 -11.68 17.32
N ARG A 16 -3.64 -12.92 17.59
CA ARG A 16 -4.60 -13.25 18.66
C ARG A 16 -3.96 -13.35 20.03
N GLU A 17 -2.64 -13.40 20.13
CA GLU A 17 -1.96 -13.42 21.41
C GLU A 17 -2.15 -12.09 22.15
N GLU A 18 -2.69 -12.18 23.36
CA GLU A 18 -2.80 -11.03 24.24
C GLU A 18 -1.40 -10.52 24.59
N ARG A 19 -1.20 -9.20 24.51
CA ARG A 19 0.02 -8.56 25.01
C ARG A 19 -0.33 -7.84 26.30
N PHE A 20 0.53 -8.03 27.29
CA PHE A 20 0.42 -7.38 28.58
C PHE A 20 1.42 -6.22 28.68
N PRO A 21 1.14 -5.19 29.48
CA PRO A 21 2.08 -4.13 29.75
C PRO A 21 3.37 -4.65 30.40
N ASP A 22 4.52 -4.27 29.84
CA ASP A 22 5.84 -4.54 30.42
C ASP A 22 6.26 -3.42 31.39
N TYR A 23 5.77 -2.20 31.14
CA TYR A 23 6.10 -1.00 31.88
C TYR A 23 4.83 -0.34 32.40
N PHE A 24 4.95 0.30 33.57
CA PHE A 24 3.84 1.01 34.19
C PHE A 24 4.26 2.42 34.58
N LEU A 25 3.39 3.38 34.33
CA LEU A 25 3.57 4.79 34.63
C LEU A 25 2.36 5.29 35.41
N ASP A 26 2.59 5.85 36.60
CA ASP A 26 1.52 6.49 37.37
C ASP A 26 1.24 7.87 36.78
N LEU A 27 0.02 8.08 36.29
CA LEU A 27 -0.42 9.36 35.74
C LEU A 27 -1.26 10.10 36.78
N TRP A 28 -0.84 11.33 37.09
CA TRP A 28 -1.62 12.22 37.95
C TRP A 28 -3.04 12.38 37.39
N GLN A 29 -4.05 12.00 38.20
CA GLN A 29 -5.50 12.02 37.89
C GLN A 29 -6.03 11.02 36.85
N LEU A 30 -5.19 10.34 36.06
CA LEU A 30 -5.62 9.43 34.99
C LEU A 30 -5.43 7.93 35.30
N GLY A 31 -4.99 7.61 36.52
CA GLY A 31 -4.75 6.23 36.94
C GLY A 31 -3.39 5.71 36.50
N LYS A 32 -3.30 4.40 36.23
CA LYS A 32 -2.04 3.74 35.88
C LYS A 32 -2.00 3.46 34.39
N LEU A 33 -0.99 3.97 33.69
CA LEU A 33 -0.75 3.67 32.28
C LEU A 33 0.18 2.47 32.16
N GLY A 34 -0.32 1.38 31.58
CA GLY A 34 0.48 0.26 31.13
C GLY A 34 1.00 0.47 29.71
N VAL A 35 2.27 0.13 29.46
CA VAL A 35 2.89 0.16 28.12
C VAL A 35 3.47 -1.22 27.80
N ALA A 36 2.97 -1.86 26.75
CA ALA A 36 3.62 -3.01 26.13
C ALA A 36 4.63 -2.51 25.09
N GLY A 37 5.87 -3.00 25.14
CA GLY A 37 7.00 -2.48 24.35
C GLY A 37 6.92 -2.78 22.84
N VAL A 38 8.06 -2.72 22.15
CA VAL A 38 8.19 -3.29 20.79
C VAL A 38 8.75 -4.70 20.89
N HIS A 39 8.39 -5.58 19.96
CA HIS A 39 9.07 -6.87 19.79
C HIS A 39 10.24 -6.71 18.81
N PRO A 40 11.51 -6.73 19.26
CA PRO A 40 12.65 -6.56 18.35
C PRO A 40 12.70 -7.65 17.28
N MET A 41 12.32 -8.88 17.65
CA MET A 41 12.29 -10.00 16.72
C MET A 41 11.25 -9.82 15.60
N TYR A 42 10.11 -9.16 15.86
CA TYR A 42 9.13 -8.83 14.84
C TYR A 42 9.74 -7.96 13.73
N TRP A 43 10.48 -6.93 14.11
CA TRP A 43 11.18 -6.05 13.16
C TRP A 43 12.33 -6.76 12.46
N THR A 44 13.08 -7.62 13.16
CA THR A 44 14.14 -8.45 12.55
C THR A 44 13.56 -9.37 11.47
N GLN A 45 12.43 -10.01 11.72
CA GLN A 45 11.75 -10.85 10.72
C GLN A 45 11.28 -10.02 9.53
N LEU A 46 10.62 -8.88 9.77
CA LEU A 46 10.15 -7.99 8.71
C LEU A 46 11.31 -7.47 7.83
N GLN A 47 12.42 -7.06 8.45
CA GLN A 47 13.63 -6.64 7.72
C GLN A 47 14.24 -7.79 6.92
N THR A 48 14.28 -9.00 7.47
CA THR A 48 14.76 -10.19 6.76
C THR A 48 13.92 -10.47 5.51
N ILE A 49 12.59 -10.35 5.62
CA ILE A 49 11.65 -10.48 4.48
C ILE A 49 11.94 -9.42 3.41
N VAL A 50 12.18 -8.17 3.80
CA VAL A 50 12.51 -7.08 2.86
C VAL A 50 13.88 -7.30 2.20
N LEU A 51 14.88 -7.79 2.94
CA LEU A 51 16.21 -8.09 2.41
C LEU A 51 16.16 -9.24 1.40
N MET A 52 15.45 -10.33 1.71
CA MET A 52 15.25 -11.45 0.78
C MET A 52 14.59 -10.98 -0.53
N GLN A 53 13.58 -10.12 -0.43
CA GLN A 53 12.94 -9.53 -1.60
C GLN A 53 13.88 -8.60 -2.38
N THR A 54 14.75 -7.84 -1.70
CA THR A 54 15.73 -6.97 -2.37
C THR A 54 16.73 -7.79 -3.19
N LEU A 55 17.18 -8.94 -2.68
CA LEU A 55 18.05 -9.86 -3.44
C LEU A 55 17.35 -10.42 -4.68
N LEU A 56 16.07 -10.80 -4.56
CA LEU A 56 15.26 -11.19 -5.71
C LEU A 56 15.15 -10.05 -6.73
N ASN A 57 14.93 -8.81 -6.26
CA ASN A 57 14.81 -7.64 -7.14
C ASN A 57 16.06 -7.45 -8.00
N VAL A 58 17.27 -7.69 -7.47
CA VAL A 58 18.52 -7.61 -8.23
C VAL A 58 18.50 -8.60 -9.40
N VAL A 59 18.17 -9.87 -9.13
CA VAL A 59 18.15 -10.92 -10.15
C VAL A 59 17.12 -10.61 -11.23
N VAL A 60 15.89 -10.26 -10.83
CA VAL A 60 14.80 -9.93 -11.75
C VAL A 60 15.14 -8.68 -12.57
N ALA A 61 15.73 -7.66 -11.97
CA ALA A 61 16.15 -6.45 -12.67
C ALA A 61 17.21 -6.73 -13.74
N ILE A 62 18.19 -7.59 -13.47
CA ILE A 62 19.21 -7.98 -14.46
C ILE A 62 18.55 -8.69 -15.66
N ILE A 63 17.61 -9.60 -15.39
CA ILE A 63 16.86 -10.32 -16.43
C ILE A 63 16.06 -9.34 -17.28
N ILE A 64 15.29 -8.45 -16.64
CA ILE A 64 14.47 -7.46 -17.34
C ILE A 64 15.36 -6.52 -18.16
N PHE A 65 16.49 -6.04 -17.63
CA PHE A 65 17.37 -5.14 -18.36
C PHE A 65 17.95 -5.80 -19.62
N LYS A 66 18.52 -7.01 -19.49
CA LYS A 66 19.18 -7.71 -20.59
C LYS A 66 18.22 -8.24 -21.65
N PHE A 67 17.07 -8.77 -21.24
CA PHE A 67 16.19 -9.51 -22.14
C PHE A 67 14.93 -8.74 -22.54
N ILE A 68 14.54 -7.71 -21.79
CA ILE A 68 13.36 -6.89 -22.10
C ILE A 68 13.77 -5.50 -22.56
N VAL A 69 14.53 -4.74 -21.76
CA VAL A 69 14.89 -3.35 -22.11
C VAL A 69 15.76 -3.29 -23.36
N GLN A 70 16.85 -4.06 -23.40
CA GLN A 70 17.77 -4.08 -24.55
C GLN A 70 17.17 -4.70 -25.83
N ARG A 71 16.05 -5.42 -25.72
CA ARG A 71 15.37 -6.10 -26.84
C ARG A 71 13.91 -5.65 -26.98
N ARG A 72 13.58 -4.46 -26.47
CA ARG A 72 12.20 -3.97 -26.37
C ARG A 72 11.52 -3.98 -27.73
N GLY A 73 10.25 -4.41 -27.75
CA GLY A 73 9.46 -4.49 -28.96
C GLY A 73 9.64 -5.81 -29.74
N SER A 74 10.61 -6.65 -29.38
CA SER A 74 10.73 -7.99 -29.95
C SER A 74 9.71 -8.96 -29.34
N ALA A 75 9.26 -9.95 -30.11
CA ALA A 75 8.41 -11.04 -29.61
C ALA A 75 9.04 -11.73 -28.38
N LEU A 76 10.35 -11.97 -28.42
CA LEU A 76 11.11 -12.55 -27.32
C LEU A 76 10.96 -11.75 -26.01
N SER A 77 11.05 -10.42 -26.07
CA SER A 77 10.92 -9.57 -24.87
C SER A 77 9.56 -9.72 -24.19
N TYR A 78 8.48 -9.82 -24.98
CA TYR A 78 7.12 -10.03 -24.46
C TYR A 78 6.89 -11.46 -23.99
N SER A 79 7.45 -12.47 -24.68
CA SER A 79 7.38 -13.87 -24.23
C SER A 79 8.10 -14.07 -22.90
N ILE A 80 9.26 -13.44 -22.71
CA ILE A 80 9.98 -13.48 -21.42
C ILE A 80 9.19 -12.73 -20.35
N GLY A 81 8.71 -11.52 -20.66
CA GLY A 81 7.98 -10.70 -19.70
C GLY A 81 6.66 -11.34 -19.24
N TYR A 82 5.76 -11.66 -20.16
CA TYR A 82 4.44 -12.23 -19.86
C TYR A 82 4.47 -13.74 -19.57
N GLY A 83 5.39 -14.49 -20.18
CA GLY A 83 5.43 -15.95 -20.07
C GLY A 83 6.30 -16.47 -18.92
N ILE A 84 7.31 -15.69 -18.48
CA ILE A 84 8.27 -16.14 -17.46
C ILE A 84 8.26 -15.19 -16.27
N VAL A 85 8.62 -13.91 -16.48
CA VAL A 85 8.87 -12.97 -15.37
C VAL A 85 7.58 -12.69 -14.58
N CYS A 86 6.50 -12.30 -15.25
CA CYS A 86 5.24 -11.96 -14.58
C CYS A 86 4.63 -13.16 -13.82
N PRO A 87 4.48 -14.37 -14.41
CA PRO A 87 4.01 -15.55 -13.69
C PRO A 87 4.92 -15.92 -12.50
N THR A 88 6.24 -15.84 -12.67
CA THR A 88 7.19 -16.09 -11.58
C THR A 88 6.95 -15.14 -10.41
N LEU A 89 6.77 -13.84 -10.67
CA LEU A 89 6.53 -12.84 -9.63
C LEU A 89 5.21 -13.06 -8.89
N VAL A 90 4.20 -13.64 -9.53
CA VAL A 90 2.94 -14.04 -8.87
C VAL A 90 3.15 -15.25 -7.94
N CYS A 91 4.04 -16.17 -8.29
CA CYS A 91 4.32 -17.36 -7.48
C CYS A 91 5.32 -17.11 -6.33
N VAL A 92 6.20 -16.12 -6.46
CA VAL A 92 7.26 -15.82 -5.49
C VAL A 92 6.74 -15.66 -4.05
N PRO A 93 5.68 -14.89 -3.76
CA PRO A 93 5.20 -14.75 -2.38
C PRO A 93 4.81 -16.09 -1.76
N VAL A 94 4.17 -16.97 -2.53
CA VAL A 94 3.80 -18.33 -2.09
C VAL A 94 5.05 -19.13 -1.74
N TRP A 95 6.11 -19.05 -2.56
CA TRP A 95 7.38 -19.69 -2.24
C TRP A 95 8.07 -19.10 -1.02
N ILE A 96 8.13 -17.77 -0.89
CA ILE A 96 8.71 -17.12 0.30
C ILE A 96 7.98 -17.56 1.55
N ILE A 97 6.65 -17.52 1.55
CA ILE A 97 5.81 -17.92 2.69
C ILE A 97 6.05 -19.38 3.07
N SER A 98 6.11 -20.26 2.08
CA SER A 98 6.34 -21.70 2.30
C SER A 98 7.78 -21.99 2.75
N LEU A 99 8.76 -21.29 2.17
CA LEU A 99 10.18 -21.49 2.44
C LEU A 99 10.62 -20.87 3.77
N ALA A 100 10.06 -19.74 4.19
CA ALA A 100 10.35 -19.11 5.48
C ALA A 100 9.37 -19.53 6.59
N ASP A 101 8.35 -20.30 6.24
CA ASP A 101 7.28 -20.72 7.13
C ASP A 101 6.59 -19.53 7.85
N LEU A 102 6.22 -18.49 7.08
CA LEU A 102 5.56 -17.28 7.58
C LEU A 102 4.09 -17.53 7.96
N TYR A 103 3.65 -17.02 9.11
CA TYR A 103 2.27 -17.21 9.60
C TYR A 103 1.53 -15.87 9.79
N ASN A 104 2.17 -14.90 10.42
CA ASN A 104 1.62 -13.58 10.68
C ASN A 104 1.11 -12.88 9.39
N PRO A 105 -0.17 -12.45 9.32
CA PRO A 105 -0.76 -11.81 8.14
C PRO A 105 0.01 -10.59 7.60
N ALA A 106 0.60 -9.77 8.47
CA ALA A 106 1.40 -8.62 8.04
C ALA A 106 2.67 -9.08 7.30
N PHE A 107 3.29 -10.18 7.70
CA PHE A 107 4.43 -10.77 6.99
C PHE A 107 4.03 -11.40 5.66
N LEU A 108 2.84 -11.99 5.56
CA LEU A 108 2.30 -12.50 4.30
C LEU A 108 2.14 -11.35 3.29
N VAL A 109 1.51 -10.23 3.71
CA VAL A 109 1.38 -9.03 2.87
C VAL A 109 2.76 -8.44 2.52
N ALA A 110 3.67 -8.35 3.50
CA ALA A 110 5.01 -7.83 3.28
C ALA A 110 5.80 -8.66 2.25
N SER A 111 5.59 -9.99 2.20
CA SER A 111 6.22 -10.88 1.22
C SER A 111 5.72 -10.67 -0.22
N ALA A 112 4.52 -10.10 -0.38
CA ALA A 112 3.93 -9.81 -1.68
C ALA A 112 4.23 -8.39 -2.19
N ALA A 113 4.62 -7.47 -1.31
CA ALA A 113 4.79 -6.06 -1.65
C ALA A 113 5.79 -5.81 -2.79
N SER A 114 7.00 -6.40 -2.73
CA SER A 114 8.01 -6.20 -3.78
C SER A 114 7.70 -6.96 -5.07
N PRO A 115 7.29 -8.25 -5.06
CA PRO A 115 6.93 -8.97 -6.27
C PRO A 115 5.80 -8.30 -7.06
N VAL A 116 4.80 -7.75 -6.37
CA VAL A 116 3.72 -6.96 -6.99
C VAL A 116 4.26 -5.69 -7.64
N LEU A 117 5.14 -4.95 -6.95
CA LEU A 117 5.75 -3.77 -7.53
C LEU A 117 6.60 -4.10 -8.75
N LEU A 118 7.38 -5.20 -8.68
CA LEU A 118 8.17 -5.69 -9.80
C LEU A 118 7.32 -6.13 -10.99
N PHE A 119 6.13 -6.69 -10.74
CA PHE A 119 5.20 -7.05 -11.81
C PHE A 119 4.88 -5.80 -12.64
N PHE A 120 4.49 -4.69 -12.00
CA PHE A 120 4.26 -3.44 -12.71
C PHE A 120 5.52 -2.89 -13.36
N ARG A 121 6.68 -2.94 -12.69
CA ARG A 121 7.95 -2.52 -13.30
C ARG A 121 8.33 -3.37 -14.51
N CYS A 122 7.96 -4.65 -14.58
CA CYS A 122 8.13 -5.47 -15.76
C CYS A 122 7.25 -4.95 -16.92
N LEU A 123 5.99 -4.61 -16.63
CA LEU A 123 5.12 -3.97 -17.62
C LEU A 123 5.69 -2.61 -18.07
N GLU A 124 6.24 -1.81 -17.15
CA GLU A 124 6.89 -0.54 -17.49
C GLU A 124 8.03 -0.75 -18.50
N ALA A 125 8.87 -1.76 -18.28
CA ALA A 125 10.00 -2.09 -19.15
C ALA A 125 9.56 -2.60 -20.51
N MET A 126 8.54 -3.47 -20.57
CA MET A 126 8.00 -3.99 -21.83
C MET A 126 7.42 -2.86 -22.70
N HIS A 127 6.66 -1.94 -22.09
CA HIS A 127 5.91 -0.91 -22.81
C HIS A 127 6.62 0.45 -22.89
N GLY A 128 7.89 0.50 -22.50
CA GLY A 128 8.74 1.70 -22.59
C GLY A 128 8.18 2.89 -21.82
N THR A 129 7.71 2.65 -20.60
CA THR A 129 7.17 3.70 -19.69
C THR A 129 7.98 3.84 -18.41
N VAL A 130 9.10 3.12 -18.30
CA VAL A 130 10.11 3.27 -17.25
C VAL A 130 10.58 4.73 -17.18
N PRO A 131 10.83 5.28 -15.98
CA PRO A 131 11.42 6.62 -15.85
C PRO A 131 12.77 6.74 -16.59
N ALA A 132 12.96 7.86 -17.30
CA ALA A 132 14.12 8.07 -18.17
C ALA A 132 15.48 7.96 -17.44
N PHE A 133 15.54 8.32 -16.15
CA PHE A 133 16.78 8.20 -15.37
C PHE A 133 17.21 6.74 -15.15
N ALA A 134 16.26 5.80 -15.08
CA ALA A 134 16.53 4.42 -14.70
C ALA A 134 17.20 3.63 -15.84
N GLU A 135 16.86 3.92 -17.09
CA GLU A 135 17.38 3.17 -18.26
C GLU A 135 18.77 3.62 -18.74
N LYS A 136 19.41 4.57 -18.05
CA LYS A 136 20.73 5.10 -18.46
C LYS A 136 21.85 4.07 -18.36
N SER A 137 21.80 3.20 -17.36
CA SER A 137 22.76 2.10 -17.17
C SER A 137 22.14 0.97 -16.35
N LEU A 138 22.80 -0.20 -16.34
CA LEU A 138 22.39 -1.31 -15.48
C LEU A 138 22.38 -0.90 -13.99
N SER A 139 23.34 -0.07 -13.56
CA SER A 139 23.43 0.39 -12.17
C SER A 139 22.25 1.27 -11.76
N THR A 140 21.85 2.23 -12.60
CA THR A 140 20.66 3.07 -12.33
C THR A 140 19.37 2.26 -12.40
N PHE A 141 19.34 1.24 -13.27
CA PHE A 141 18.21 0.34 -13.41
C PHE A 141 18.05 -0.52 -12.16
N LEU A 142 19.14 -1.12 -11.68
CA LEU A 142 19.20 -1.87 -10.42
C LEU A 142 18.74 -0.99 -9.25
N LEU A 143 19.25 0.24 -9.17
CA LEU A 143 18.88 1.18 -8.11
C LEU A 143 17.36 1.46 -8.11
N TYR A 144 16.76 1.68 -9.29
CA TYR A 144 15.31 1.88 -9.39
C TYR A 144 14.53 0.61 -9.01
N TYR A 145 14.94 -0.57 -9.48
CA TYR A 145 14.20 -1.81 -9.26
C TYR A 145 14.33 -2.36 -7.84
N CYS A 146 15.43 -2.08 -7.14
CA CYS A 146 15.64 -2.51 -5.77
C CYS A 146 15.01 -1.56 -4.74
N ALA A 147 14.70 -0.31 -5.12
CA ALA A 147 14.01 0.62 -4.25
C ALA A 147 12.53 0.26 -4.12
N THR A 148 12.09 -0.13 -2.91
CA THR A 148 10.67 -0.41 -2.61
C THR A 148 9.83 0.87 -2.70
N VAL A 149 10.35 1.99 -2.19
CA VAL A 149 9.75 3.31 -2.34
C VAL A 149 10.38 4.01 -3.53
N GLN A 150 9.57 4.58 -4.41
CA GLN A 150 10.06 5.26 -5.60
C GLN A 150 10.85 6.51 -5.26
N PHE A 151 11.83 6.85 -6.11
CA PHE A 151 12.55 8.10 -6.01
C PHE A 151 11.71 9.29 -6.47
N GLU A 152 11.94 10.42 -5.84
CA GLU A 152 11.39 11.69 -6.29
C GLU A 152 12.16 12.18 -7.52
N ILE A 153 11.42 12.52 -8.57
CA ILE A 153 11.94 12.96 -9.86
C ILE A 153 11.41 14.36 -10.11
N ASP A 154 12.32 15.29 -10.41
CA ASP A 154 11.97 16.63 -10.84
C ASP A 154 11.18 16.56 -12.16
N PRO A 155 9.95 17.10 -12.22
CA PRO A 155 9.11 17.02 -13.40
C PRO A 155 9.65 17.82 -14.59
N ASN A 156 10.44 18.87 -14.35
CA ASN A 156 10.98 19.74 -15.39
C ASN A 156 12.27 19.17 -15.97
N THR A 157 13.13 18.62 -15.11
CA THR A 157 14.47 18.18 -15.52
C THR A 157 14.56 16.66 -15.73
N GLY A 158 13.61 15.89 -15.19
CA GLY A 158 13.61 14.42 -15.26
C GLY A 158 14.71 13.76 -14.42
N HIS A 159 15.42 14.53 -13.61
CA HIS A 159 16.47 14.05 -12.73
C HIS A 159 15.94 13.71 -11.34
N VAL A 160 16.61 12.76 -10.68
CA VAL A 160 16.33 12.42 -9.29
C VAL A 160 16.77 13.55 -8.36
N ILE A 161 15.99 13.80 -7.31
CA ILE A 161 16.30 14.85 -6.34
C ILE A 161 17.22 14.27 -5.25
N ARG A 162 18.38 14.91 -5.04
CA ARG A 162 19.34 14.50 -4.00
C ARG A 162 18.83 14.86 -2.61
N ILE A 163 19.21 14.06 -1.62
CA ILE A 163 18.92 14.37 -0.21
C ILE A 163 19.73 15.58 0.27
N ASP A 164 19.22 16.20 1.33
CA ASP A 164 19.93 17.21 2.10
C ASP A 164 19.70 16.92 3.60
N THR A 165 20.48 17.55 4.48
CA THR A 165 20.39 17.31 5.94
C THR A 165 19.00 17.65 6.49
N LYS A 166 18.34 18.68 5.95
CA LYS A 166 16.99 19.08 6.39
C LYS A 166 15.97 18.00 6.06
N TYR A 167 16.08 17.39 4.89
CA TYR A 167 15.25 16.27 4.48
C TYR A 167 15.43 15.08 5.42
N LEU A 168 16.66 14.69 5.75
CA LEU A 168 16.90 13.57 6.67
C LEU A 168 16.31 13.82 8.06
N ILE A 169 16.54 15.00 8.64
CA ILE A 169 15.97 15.38 9.93
C ILE A 169 14.43 15.34 9.85
N SER A 170 13.86 15.93 8.80
CA SER A 170 12.40 15.98 8.60
C SER A 170 11.80 14.58 8.45
N GLN A 171 12.41 13.68 7.68
CA GLN A 171 11.91 12.31 7.51
C GLN A 171 12.07 11.48 8.78
N THR A 172 13.16 11.64 9.53
CA THR A 172 13.35 10.97 10.83
C THR A 172 12.28 11.42 11.82
N LEU A 173 12.08 12.74 11.98
CA LEU A 173 11.03 13.26 12.87
C LEU A 173 9.63 12.80 12.44
N LYS A 174 9.35 12.84 11.13
CA LYS A 174 8.09 12.33 10.58
C LYS A 174 7.90 10.85 10.89
N PHE A 175 8.93 10.01 10.73
CA PHE A 175 8.85 8.59 11.07
C PHE A 175 8.52 8.39 12.55
N LEU A 176 9.19 9.11 13.45
CA LEU A 176 8.92 9.02 14.90
C LEU A 176 7.49 9.46 15.25
N ILE A 177 7.00 10.53 14.63
CA ILE A 177 5.63 11.01 14.82
C ILE A 177 4.63 9.96 14.32
N LEU A 178 4.79 9.46 13.09
CA LEU A 178 3.91 8.43 12.52
C LEU A 178 3.92 7.15 13.37
N PHE A 179 5.09 6.77 13.90
CA PHE A 179 5.24 5.63 14.78
C PHE A 179 4.47 5.80 16.09
N ALA A 180 4.52 7.00 16.69
CA ALA A 180 3.73 7.30 17.88
C ALA A 180 2.22 7.39 17.59
N GLU A 181 1.83 8.07 16.51
CA GLU A 181 0.43 8.21 16.09
C GLU A 181 -0.24 6.86 15.88
N ILE A 182 0.44 5.94 15.16
CA ILE A 182 -0.14 4.62 14.90
C ILE A 182 -0.19 3.75 16.15
N SER A 183 0.77 3.85 17.07
CA SER A 183 0.71 3.19 18.38
C SER A 183 -0.50 3.63 19.21
N VAL A 184 -0.74 4.93 19.28
CA VAL A 184 -1.92 5.49 19.97
C VAL A 184 -3.18 5.00 19.28
N LEU A 185 -3.23 5.04 17.95
CA LEU A 185 -4.41 4.64 17.20
C LEU A 185 -4.71 3.14 17.38
N PHE A 186 -3.72 2.25 17.35
CA PHE A 186 -3.94 0.82 17.64
C PHE A 186 -4.43 0.58 19.07
N SER A 187 -3.89 1.34 20.04
CA SER A 187 -4.29 1.24 21.45
C SER A 187 -5.77 1.62 21.66
N ILE A 188 -6.30 2.51 20.81
CA ILE A 188 -7.72 2.90 20.83
C ILE A 188 -8.59 1.93 20.02
N LEU A 189 -8.16 1.56 18.81
CA LEU A 189 -9.02 0.86 17.87
C LEU A 189 -9.14 -0.64 18.11
N ILE A 190 -8.07 -1.31 18.55
CA ILE A 190 -8.08 -2.76 18.75
C ILE A 190 -9.09 -3.16 19.84
N PRO A 191 -9.14 -2.53 21.04
CA PRO A 191 -10.14 -2.86 22.05
C PRO A 191 -11.58 -2.61 21.60
N LEU A 192 -11.78 -1.74 20.61
CA LEU A 192 -13.09 -1.41 20.04
C LEU A 192 -13.46 -2.30 18.85
N ASP A 193 -12.64 -3.31 18.48
CA ASP A 193 -12.76 -4.07 17.23
C ASP A 193 -12.94 -3.15 16.00
N TYR A 194 -12.22 -2.01 16.02
CA TYR A 194 -12.28 -0.98 14.98
C TYR A 194 -13.67 -0.35 14.78
N GLN A 195 -14.60 -0.50 15.74
CA GLN A 195 -15.95 0.05 15.73
C GLN A 195 -16.05 1.23 16.71
N VAL A 196 -15.67 2.43 16.26
CA VAL A 196 -15.69 3.65 17.07
C VAL A 196 -17.10 4.21 17.22
N PHE A 197 -17.90 4.09 16.16
CA PHE A 197 -19.28 4.54 16.09
C PHE A 197 -20.22 3.36 15.94
N SER A 198 -21.50 3.54 16.29
CA SER A 198 -22.53 2.52 16.10
C SER A 198 -22.53 2.02 14.65
N GLN A 199 -22.54 0.72 14.43
CA GLN A 199 -22.62 0.14 13.10
C GLN A 199 -24.06 -0.28 12.78
N LYS A 200 -24.46 -0.15 11.52
CA LYS A 200 -25.71 -0.68 11.00
C LYS A 200 -25.43 -1.72 9.94
N GLU A 201 -26.08 -2.87 10.01
CA GLU A 201 -26.02 -3.89 8.97
C GLU A 201 -26.50 -3.32 7.62
N ILE A 202 -25.78 -3.64 6.54
CA ILE A 202 -26.06 -3.10 5.21
C ILE A 202 -27.05 -4.03 4.52
N THR A 203 -28.33 -3.63 4.54
CA THR A 203 -29.42 -4.35 3.87
C THR A 203 -29.94 -3.61 2.63
N SER A 204 -29.61 -2.33 2.52
CA SER A 204 -30.06 -1.42 1.47
C SER A 204 -28.97 -0.40 1.10
N LEU A 205 -29.11 0.27 -0.05
CA LEU A 205 -28.19 1.33 -0.47
C LEU A 205 -28.15 2.51 0.50
N THR A 206 -29.25 2.79 1.21
CA THR A 206 -29.29 3.86 2.21
C THR A 206 -28.44 3.54 3.45
N ASP A 207 -28.26 2.27 3.78
CA ASP A 207 -27.44 1.85 4.93
C ASP A 207 -25.95 2.12 4.70
N LEU A 208 -25.51 2.20 3.42
CA LEU A 208 -24.15 2.60 3.06
C LEU A 208 -23.81 4.03 3.51
N PHE A 209 -24.84 4.87 3.67
CA PHE A 209 -24.71 6.26 4.08
C PHE A 209 -25.08 6.48 5.55
N TYR A 210 -25.32 5.42 6.32
CA TYR A 210 -25.49 5.54 7.76
C TYR A 210 -24.25 6.18 8.39
N TRP A 211 -24.44 7.24 9.18
CA TRP A 211 -23.35 8.09 9.67
C TRP A 211 -22.28 7.30 10.43
N GLY A 212 -22.68 6.30 11.22
CA GLY A 212 -21.75 5.47 11.98
C GLY A 212 -20.92 4.54 11.09
N ASN A 213 -21.51 4.00 10.02
CA ASN A 213 -20.79 3.22 9.00
C ASN A 213 -19.76 4.11 8.29
N LEU A 214 -20.15 5.33 7.90
CA LEU A 214 -19.24 6.29 7.26
C LEU A 214 -18.11 6.72 8.21
N GLY A 215 -18.41 6.94 9.49
CA GLY A 215 -17.43 7.30 10.52
C GLY A 215 -16.40 6.19 10.73
N ASN A 216 -16.84 4.95 10.90
CA ASN A 216 -15.94 3.80 11.04
C ASN A 216 -15.08 3.60 9.78
N ASN A 217 -15.67 3.73 8.59
CA ASN A 217 -14.93 3.66 7.33
C ASN A 217 -13.88 4.77 7.20
N TYR A 218 -14.17 5.98 7.68
CA TYR A 218 -13.20 7.07 7.69
C TYR A 218 -12.03 6.77 8.63
N VAL A 219 -12.31 6.27 9.84
CA VAL A 219 -11.28 5.85 10.80
C VAL A 219 -10.39 4.76 10.20
N MET A 220 -10.99 3.76 9.53
CA MET A 220 -10.24 2.68 8.89
C MET A 220 -9.41 3.15 7.68
N ALA A 221 -9.93 4.09 6.90
CA ALA A 221 -9.16 4.72 5.82
C ALA A 221 -7.98 5.53 6.38
N PHE A 222 -8.17 6.23 7.49
CA PHE A 222 -7.10 6.96 8.17
C PHE A 222 -6.03 6.01 8.73
N LEU A 223 -6.43 4.93 9.41
CA LEU A 223 -5.53 3.88 9.89
C LEU A 223 -4.72 3.28 8.73
N THR A 224 -5.39 2.94 7.62
CA THR A 224 -4.72 2.40 6.43
C THR A 224 -3.70 3.37 5.86
N ALA A 225 -4.06 4.66 5.78
CA ALA A 225 -3.15 5.70 5.31
C ALA A 225 -1.92 5.85 6.21
N LEU A 226 -2.09 5.81 7.53
CA LEU A 226 -0.98 5.85 8.49
C LEU A 226 -0.10 4.60 8.39
N MET A 227 -0.70 3.41 8.32
CA MET A 227 0.00 2.13 8.22
C MET A 227 0.94 2.07 7.00
N ILE A 228 0.45 2.45 5.83
CA ILE A 228 1.30 2.47 4.63
C ILE A 228 2.34 3.60 4.68
N GLU A 229 2.01 4.73 5.29
CA GLU A 229 2.92 5.88 5.39
C GLU A 229 4.07 5.62 6.36
N VAL A 230 3.83 5.01 7.54
CA VAL A 230 4.89 4.70 8.51
C VAL A 230 5.87 3.68 7.93
N GLY A 231 5.36 2.61 7.29
CA GLY A 231 6.18 1.60 6.64
C GLY A 231 7.01 2.19 5.49
N ALA A 232 6.38 2.98 4.63
CA ALA A 232 7.09 3.60 3.52
C ALA A 232 8.07 4.70 3.95
N THR A 233 7.77 5.45 5.02
CA THR A 233 8.71 6.45 5.55
C THR A 233 9.95 5.76 6.12
N GLY A 234 9.79 4.65 6.86
CA GLY A 234 10.91 3.88 7.38
C GLY A 234 11.80 3.28 6.27
N VAL A 235 11.19 2.58 5.30
CA VAL A 235 11.92 2.00 4.16
C VAL A 235 12.50 3.10 3.26
N GLY A 236 11.76 4.20 3.07
CA GLY A 236 12.17 5.36 2.29
C GLY A 236 13.37 6.09 2.89
N LEU A 237 13.44 6.22 4.22
CA LEU A 237 14.58 6.78 4.93
C LEU A 237 15.84 5.95 4.73
N LEU A 238 15.76 4.63 4.92
CA LEU A 238 16.88 3.71 4.67
C LEU A 238 17.33 3.77 3.20
N THR A 239 16.38 3.74 2.27
CA THR A 239 16.65 3.85 0.83
C THR A 239 17.34 5.18 0.52
N SER A 240 16.88 6.29 1.10
CA SER A 240 17.46 7.61 0.93
C SER A 240 18.88 7.71 1.50
N LEU A 241 19.14 7.12 2.67
CA LEU A 241 20.48 7.09 3.27
C LEU A 241 21.48 6.31 2.42
N LEU A 242 21.07 5.15 1.87
CA LEU A 242 21.94 4.30 1.06
C LEU A 242 22.17 4.85 -0.35
N SER A 243 21.19 5.54 -0.94
CA SER A 243 21.25 6.02 -2.33
C SER A 243 21.65 7.50 -2.47
N GLY A 244 21.49 8.28 -1.41
CA GLY A 244 21.61 9.74 -1.46
C GLY A 244 20.49 10.42 -2.27
N ILE A 245 19.33 9.77 -2.44
CA ILE A 245 18.21 10.25 -3.27
C ILE A 245 16.91 10.34 -2.44
N LYS A 246 16.13 11.41 -2.64
CA LYS A 246 14.83 11.58 -1.99
C LYS A 246 13.82 10.54 -2.48
N THR A 247 12.99 10.05 -1.58
CA THR A 247 11.91 9.10 -1.89
C THR A 247 10.56 9.80 -1.86
N VAL A 248 9.60 9.28 -2.63
CA VAL A 248 8.27 9.88 -2.71
C VAL A 248 7.49 9.65 -1.42
N GLN A 249 6.80 10.69 -0.97
CA GLN A 249 5.74 10.55 0.02
C GLN A 249 4.57 9.76 -0.57
N LEU A 250 4.03 8.78 0.17
CA LEU A 250 2.93 7.92 -0.31
C LEU A 250 1.59 8.66 -0.27
N ASN A 251 1.26 9.27 0.88
CA ASN A 251 0.01 9.97 1.08
C ASN A 251 0.22 11.48 1.19
N PHE A 252 -0.49 12.26 0.37
CA PHE A 252 -0.46 13.72 0.39
C PHE A 252 -1.81 14.28 0.85
N ASN A 253 -2.09 14.09 2.14
CA ASN A 253 -3.31 14.52 2.82
C ASN A 253 -4.61 14.13 2.08
N PRO A 254 -4.79 12.88 1.65
CA PRO A 254 -5.93 12.50 0.80
C PRO A 254 -7.29 12.74 1.47
N LEU A 255 -7.39 12.56 2.79
CA LEU A 255 -8.66 12.70 3.52
C LEU A 255 -9.03 14.16 3.86
N THR A 256 -8.07 15.09 3.80
CA THR A 256 -8.27 16.50 4.24
C THR A 256 -7.97 17.54 3.16
N ALA A 257 -7.38 17.14 2.04
CA ALA A 257 -6.89 18.06 1.02
C ALA A 257 -7.38 17.79 -0.41
N SER A 258 -8.09 16.67 -0.65
CA SER A 258 -8.54 16.27 -1.99
C SER A 258 -9.59 17.22 -2.57
N SER A 259 -9.42 17.60 -3.84
CA SER A 259 -10.36 18.49 -4.54
C SER A 259 -11.25 17.78 -5.56
N SER A 260 -10.94 16.54 -5.94
CA SER A 260 -11.74 15.71 -6.83
C SER A 260 -11.37 14.21 -6.70
N PRO A 261 -12.19 13.27 -7.19
CA PRO A 261 -11.84 11.84 -7.19
C PRO A 261 -10.52 11.53 -7.92
N SER A 262 -10.28 12.17 -9.08
CA SER A 262 -8.99 12.06 -9.78
C SER A 262 -7.81 12.61 -8.98
N ASP A 263 -8.00 13.67 -8.19
CA ASP A 263 -6.98 14.21 -7.29
C ASP A 263 -6.69 13.25 -6.12
N PHE A 264 -7.75 12.70 -5.52
CA PHE A 264 -7.65 11.70 -4.45
C PHE A 264 -6.83 10.48 -4.89
N TRP A 265 -7.28 9.76 -5.93
CA TRP A 265 -6.65 8.51 -6.38
C TRP A 265 -5.37 8.71 -7.20
N GLY A 266 -5.29 9.80 -7.96
CA GLY A 266 -4.19 10.01 -8.92
C GLY A 266 -2.99 10.74 -8.34
N ARG A 267 -3.15 11.49 -7.23
CA ARG A 267 -2.09 12.37 -6.71
C ARG A 267 -1.90 12.30 -5.21
N ARG A 268 -2.89 11.88 -4.43
CA ARG A 268 -2.84 12.00 -2.96
C ARG A 268 -2.84 10.69 -2.22
N TRP A 269 -3.56 9.68 -2.68
CA TRP A 269 -3.64 8.37 -2.03
C TRP A 269 -2.62 7.41 -2.65
N ASN A 270 -1.79 6.79 -1.82
CA ASN A 270 -0.84 5.75 -2.20
C ASN A 270 -0.14 6.00 -3.55
N ARG A 271 0.66 7.07 -3.60
CA ARG A 271 1.41 7.53 -4.79
C ARG A 271 2.38 6.48 -5.34
N LEU A 272 2.80 5.53 -4.53
CA LEU A 272 3.63 4.40 -4.95
C LEU A 272 2.85 3.50 -5.92
N VAL A 273 1.67 3.03 -5.51
CA VAL A 273 0.83 2.14 -6.31
C VAL A 273 0.22 2.87 -7.50
N SER A 274 -0.32 4.09 -7.30
CA SER A 274 -0.94 4.83 -8.39
C SER A 274 0.04 5.19 -9.51
N SER A 275 1.29 5.51 -9.18
CA SER A 275 2.32 5.76 -10.20
C SER A 275 2.79 4.49 -10.91
N GLY A 276 2.91 3.37 -10.20
CA GLY A 276 3.20 2.05 -10.78
C GLY A 276 2.12 1.61 -11.75
N LEU A 277 0.85 1.68 -11.34
CA LEU A 277 -0.30 1.43 -12.20
C LEU A 277 -0.39 2.38 -13.39
N LYS A 278 -0.10 3.68 -13.19
CA LYS A 278 -0.09 4.67 -14.26
C LYS A 278 0.96 4.34 -15.33
N ARG A 279 2.14 3.89 -14.94
CA ARG A 279 3.21 3.53 -15.90
C ARG A 279 3.04 2.11 -16.45
N GLY A 280 2.57 1.15 -15.66
CA GLY A 280 2.40 -0.24 -16.06
C GLY A 280 1.11 -0.54 -16.84
N ILE A 281 0.03 0.22 -16.63
CA ILE A 281 -1.30 -0.04 -17.23
C ILE A 281 -1.81 1.18 -18.00
N PHE A 282 -2.01 2.32 -17.33
CA PHE A 282 -2.67 3.48 -17.95
C PHE A 282 -1.93 4.00 -19.19
N ARG A 283 -0.63 4.29 -19.07
CA ARG A 283 0.19 4.81 -20.18
C ARG A 283 0.30 3.82 -21.35
N PRO A 284 0.56 2.53 -21.14
CA PRO A 284 0.54 1.53 -22.21
C PRO A 284 -0.79 1.48 -22.95
N PHE A 285 -1.93 1.49 -22.25
CA PHE A 285 -3.25 1.56 -22.89
C PHE A 285 -3.39 2.82 -23.74
N ARG A 286 -2.98 3.99 -23.22
CA ARG A 286 -3.02 5.24 -24.00
C ARG A 286 -2.13 5.21 -25.24
N LYS A 287 -0.95 4.59 -25.16
CA LYS A 287 -0.05 4.42 -26.32
C LYS A 287 -0.64 3.50 -27.39
N ASN A 288 -1.43 2.51 -26.99
CA ASN A 288 -2.11 1.57 -27.89
C ASN A 288 -3.47 2.10 -28.42
N GLY A 289 -3.71 3.41 -28.35
CA GLY A 289 -4.90 4.04 -28.95
C GLY A 289 -6.18 4.02 -28.11
N TYR A 290 -6.19 3.36 -26.94
CA TYR A 290 -7.37 3.34 -26.08
C TYR A 290 -7.68 4.72 -25.48
N GLY A 291 -8.96 5.08 -25.41
CA GLY A 291 -9.45 6.32 -24.80
C GLY A 291 -9.02 6.50 -23.34
N ARG A 292 -9.03 7.76 -22.85
CA ARG A 292 -8.66 8.08 -21.46
C ARG A 292 -9.50 7.30 -20.45
N ASN A 293 -10.80 7.20 -20.73
CA ASN A 293 -11.79 6.54 -19.88
C ASN A 293 -11.53 5.02 -19.82
N THR A 294 -11.32 4.37 -20.97
CA THR A 294 -10.97 2.95 -21.05
C THR A 294 -9.67 2.64 -20.31
N ALA A 295 -8.63 3.47 -20.50
CA ALA A 295 -7.36 3.29 -19.80
C ALA A 295 -7.50 3.46 -18.28
N ALA A 296 -8.30 4.43 -17.82
CA ALA A 296 -8.58 4.62 -16.40
C ALA A 296 -9.34 3.42 -15.81
N LEU A 297 -10.42 2.97 -16.46
CA LEU A 297 -11.19 1.81 -16.02
C LEU A 297 -10.33 0.56 -15.93
N ALA A 298 -9.54 0.26 -16.96
CA ALA A 298 -8.60 -0.86 -16.95
C ALA A 298 -7.60 -0.77 -15.79
N THR A 299 -7.13 0.44 -15.46
CA THR A 299 -6.22 0.66 -14.34
C THR A 299 -6.87 0.32 -12.99
N PHE A 300 -8.12 0.72 -12.78
CA PHE A 300 -8.87 0.37 -11.55
C PHE A 300 -9.20 -1.12 -11.48
N LEU A 301 -9.59 -1.75 -12.59
CA LEU A 301 -9.84 -3.19 -12.64
C LEU A 301 -8.59 -4.00 -12.28
N VAL A 302 -7.44 -3.66 -12.85
CA VAL A 302 -6.17 -4.30 -12.53
C VAL A 302 -5.77 -4.06 -11.07
N SER A 303 -6.03 -2.87 -10.52
CA SER A 303 -5.84 -2.59 -9.09
C SER A 303 -6.74 -3.47 -8.21
N GLY A 304 -7.99 -3.69 -8.61
CA GLY A 304 -8.92 -4.58 -7.91
C GLY A 304 -8.45 -6.02 -7.90
N LEU A 305 -8.09 -6.56 -9.07
CA LEU A 305 -7.54 -7.92 -9.19
C LEU A 305 -6.27 -8.12 -8.38
N LEU A 306 -5.42 -7.10 -8.33
CA LEU A 306 -4.22 -7.13 -7.51
C LEU A 306 -4.55 -7.30 -6.03
N HIS A 307 -5.55 -6.59 -5.52
CA HIS A 307 -5.90 -6.68 -4.11
C HIS A 307 -6.64 -7.99 -3.79
N GLU A 308 -7.43 -8.54 -4.70
CA GLU A 308 -7.93 -9.93 -4.58
C GLU A 308 -6.78 -10.92 -4.48
N TYR A 309 -5.73 -10.75 -5.29
CA TYR A 309 -4.52 -11.57 -5.17
C TYR A 309 -3.85 -11.42 -3.78
N ILE A 310 -3.78 -10.20 -3.23
CA ILE A 310 -3.27 -10.02 -1.86
C ILE A 310 -4.16 -10.74 -0.82
N LEU A 311 -5.48 -10.76 -0.99
CA LEU A 311 -6.38 -11.55 -0.14
C LEU A 311 -6.10 -13.05 -0.25
N VAL A 312 -5.82 -13.56 -1.46
CA VAL A 312 -5.35 -14.96 -1.64
C VAL A 312 -4.08 -15.21 -0.84
N ILE A 313 -3.12 -14.29 -0.90
CA ILE A 313 -1.86 -14.41 -0.14
C ILE A 313 -2.09 -14.41 1.37
N ILE A 314 -2.95 -13.54 1.88
CA ILE A 314 -3.32 -13.52 3.31
C ILE A 314 -4.01 -14.83 3.71
N ALA A 315 -4.88 -15.36 2.86
CA ALA A 315 -5.61 -16.60 3.11
C ALA A 315 -4.79 -17.87 2.85
N ILE A 316 -3.58 -17.78 2.26
CA ILE A 316 -2.87 -18.94 1.71
C ILE A 316 -2.62 -20.05 2.74
N ARG A 317 -2.41 -19.70 4.02
CA ARG A 317 -2.26 -20.68 5.10
C ARG A 317 -3.56 -21.41 5.41
N LYS A 318 -4.67 -20.68 5.48
CA LYS A 318 -6.02 -21.25 5.61
C LYS A 318 -6.34 -22.14 4.40
N VAL A 319 -5.94 -21.73 3.19
CA VAL A 319 -6.10 -22.53 1.96
C VAL A 319 -5.29 -23.83 2.03
N ILE A 320 -4.00 -23.75 2.37
CA ILE A 320 -3.11 -24.92 2.45
C ILE A 320 -3.59 -25.90 3.53
N GLN A 321 -4.07 -25.41 4.66
CA GLN A 321 -4.48 -26.24 5.81
C GLN A 321 -5.91 -26.78 5.69
N MET A 322 -6.85 -25.97 5.20
CA MET A 322 -8.29 -26.26 5.23
C MET A 322 -8.90 -26.50 3.84
N ASN A 323 -8.11 -26.38 2.76
CA ASN A 323 -8.54 -26.52 1.37
C ASN A 323 -9.78 -25.65 1.00
N GLN A 324 -9.93 -24.50 1.64
CA GLN A 324 -11.02 -23.56 1.38
C GLN A 324 -10.47 -22.21 0.92
N ILE A 325 -10.98 -21.74 -0.22
CA ILE A 325 -10.77 -20.37 -0.73
C ILE A 325 -12.11 -19.64 -0.65
N SER A 326 -12.20 -18.58 0.16
CA SER A 326 -13.34 -17.66 0.11
C SER A 326 -12.90 -16.38 -0.60
N LEU A 327 -12.97 -16.39 -1.94
CA LEU A 327 -12.83 -15.17 -2.72
C LEU A 327 -14.19 -14.53 -2.89
N ARG A 328 -14.43 -13.45 -2.15
CA ARG A 328 -15.70 -12.73 -2.16
C ARG A 328 -15.77 -11.65 -3.25
N GLY A 329 -14.64 -11.29 -3.86
CA GLY A 329 -14.60 -10.22 -4.87
C GLY A 329 -14.80 -8.81 -4.28
N THR A 330 -14.71 -8.64 -2.97
CA THR A 330 -15.02 -7.39 -2.27
C THR A 330 -14.03 -6.28 -2.63
N HIS A 331 -12.74 -6.60 -2.74
CA HIS A 331 -11.71 -5.64 -3.14
C HIS A 331 -11.85 -5.28 -4.61
N PHE A 332 -12.15 -6.26 -5.46
CA PHE A 332 -12.47 -6.00 -6.87
C PHE A 332 -13.65 -5.04 -7.01
N LEU A 333 -14.75 -5.28 -6.28
CA LEU A 333 -15.94 -4.42 -6.27
C LEU A 333 -15.62 -3.00 -5.77
N PHE A 334 -14.81 -2.87 -4.72
CA PHE A 334 -14.35 -1.57 -4.22
C PHE A 334 -13.62 -0.75 -5.31
N PHE A 335 -12.64 -1.35 -5.99
CA PHE A 335 -11.93 -0.63 -7.05
C PHE A 335 -12.78 -0.42 -8.30
N PHE A 336 -13.66 -1.36 -8.63
CA PHE A 336 -14.62 -1.19 -9.73
C PHE A 336 -15.51 0.03 -9.51
N TRP A 337 -16.10 0.18 -8.32
CA TRP A 337 -16.88 1.36 -7.94
C TRP A 337 -16.08 2.65 -8.14
N ASN A 338 -14.85 2.70 -7.63
CA ASN A 338 -14.00 3.88 -7.78
C ASN A 338 -13.63 4.17 -9.25
N GLY A 339 -13.52 3.13 -10.08
CA GLY A 339 -13.41 3.26 -11.54
C GLY A 339 -14.64 3.96 -12.14
N ILE A 340 -15.86 3.55 -11.75
CA ILE A 340 -17.10 4.19 -12.18
C ILE A 340 -17.18 5.64 -11.73
N VAL A 341 -16.81 5.94 -10.48
CA VAL A 341 -16.76 7.32 -9.95
C VAL A 341 -15.84 8.20 -10.80
N LEU A 342 -14.65 7.72 -11.18
CA LEU A 342 -13.75 8.47 -12.05
C LEU A 342 -14.28 8.64 -13.48
N LEU A 343 -15.02 7.66 -14.01
CA LEU A 343 -15.65 7.79 -15.33
C LEU A 343 -16.78 8.83 -15.32
N ALA A 344 -17.51 8.93 -14.21
CA ALA A 344 -18.55 9.92 -14.02
C ALA A 344 -18.01 11.34 -13.74
N GLU A 345 -16.75 11.47 -13.30
CA GLU A 345 -16.18 12.76 -12.91
C GLU A 345 -16.24 13.83 -14.02
N PRO A 346 -15.76 13.61 -15.27
CA PRO A 346 -15.81 14.64 -16.32
C PRO A 346 -17.23 15.19 -16.60
N PRO A 347 -18.25 14.36 -16.93
CA PRO A 347 -19.59 14.88 -17.21
C PRO A 347 -20.23 15.53 -15.98
N LEU A 348 -19.94 15.06 -14.75
CA LEU A 348 -20.45 15.68 -13.54
C LEU A 348 -19.83 17.05 -13.28
N THR A 349 -18.52 17.22 -13.53
CA THR A 349 -17.84 18.51 -13.34
C THR A 349 -18.30 19.60 -14.30
N GLU A 350 -18.91 19.23 -15.42
CA GLU A 350 -19.49 20.16 -16.39
C GLU A 350 -20.88 20.68 -15.96
N THR A 351 -21.52 20.03 -14.97
CA THR A 351 -22.85 20.46 -14.52
C THR A 351 -22.82 21.79 -13.75
N PRO A 352 -23.83 22.67 -13.91
CA PRO A 352 -23.89 23.95 -13.20
C PRO A 352 -23.83 23.80 -11.68
N PHE A 353 -24.44 22.74 -11.14
CA PHE A 353 -24.45 22.45 -9.71
C PHE A 353 -23.04 22.18 -9.18
N VAL A 354 -22.27 21.28 -9.81
CA VAL A 354 -20.91 20.96 -9.36
C VAL A 354 -19.97 22.16 -9.52
N GLN A 355 -20.13 22.95 -10.59
CA GLN A 355 -19.36 24.19 -10.75
C GLN A 355 -19.69 25.20 -9.65
N TRP A 356 -20.97 25.35 -9.29
CA TRP A 356 -21.40 26.20 -8.19
C TRP A 356 -20.80 25.73 -6.86
N VAL A 357 -20.89 24.42 -6.54
CA VAL A 357 -20.27 23.84 -5.34
C VAL A 357 -18.77 24.10 -5.31
N SER A 358 -18.07 23.88 -6.44
CA SER A 358 -16.63 24.07 -6.54
C SER A 358 -16.18 25.51 -6.23
N ARG A 359 -16.97 26.50 -6.67
CA ARG A 359 -16.71 27.94 -6.47
C ARG A 359 -17.09 28.44 -5.09
N ASN A 360 -18.21 27.97 -4.53
CA ASN A 360 -18.80 28.55 -3.33
C ASN A 360 -18.46 27.81 -2.03
N PHE A 361 -18.20 26.50 -2.08
CA PHE A 361 -17.96 25.74 -0.85
C PHE A 361 -16.51 25.85 -0.37
N PRO A 362 -16.29 25.95 0.95
CA PRO A 362 -14.94 25.95 1.51
C PRO A 362 -14.28 24.58 1.31
N ARG A 363 -12.94 24.58 1.31
CA ARG A 363 -12.14 23.38 1.02
C ARG A 363 -12.53 22.15 1.85
N PRO A 364 -12.73 22.23 3.19
CA PRO A 364 -13.08 21.05 3.98
C PRO A 364 -14.37 20.37 3.50
N VAL A 365 -15.38 21.15 3.13
CA VAL A 365 -16.66 20.62 2.63
C VAL A 365 -16.45 19.96 1.26
N LYS A 366 -15.67 20.57 0.36
CA LYS A 366 -15.35 19.96 -0.94
C LYS A 366 -14.59 18.64 -0.78
N THR A 367 -13.61 18.60 0.12
CA THR A 367 -12.88 17.36 0.39
C THR A 367 -13.79 16.30 0.99
N PHE A 368 -14.67 16.68 1.93
CA PHE A 368 -15.64 15.75 2.50
C PHE A 368 -16.55 15.15 1.41
N LEU A 369 -17.06 15.97 0.49
CA LEU A 369 -17.87 15.48 -0.65
C LEU A 369 -17.09 14.52 -1.56
N VAL A 370 -15.80 14.76 -1.79
CA VAL A 370 -14.94 13.85 -2.55
C VAL A 370 -14.72 12.54 -1.79
N VAL A 371 -14.45 12.61 -0.49
CA VAL A 371 -14.23 11.42 0.34
C VAL A 371 -15.53 10.59 0.45
N LEU A 372 -16.70 11.23 0.45
CA LEU A 372 -18.01 10.56 0.39
C LEU A 372 -18.26 9.78 -0.90
N THR A 373 -17.50 9.97 -1.98
CA THR A 373 -17.60 9.09 -3.15
C THR A 373 -16.95 7.72 -2.91
N VAL A 374 -16.15 7.58 -1.84
CA VAL A 374 -15.37 6.39 -1.51
C VAL A 374 -15.86 5.71 -0.23
N LEU A 375 -16.13 6.50 0.82
CA LEU A 375 -16.49 5.98 2.15
C LEU A 375 -17.66 4.99 2.18
N PRO A 376 -18.76 5.16 1.42
CA PRO A 376 -19.89 4.25 1.49
C PRO A 376 -19.51 2.80 1.18
N VAL A 377 -18.51 2.59 0.32
CA VAL A 377 -18.04 1.26 -0.11
C VAL A 377 -16.71 0.84 0.53
N ALA A 378 -16.11 1.66 1.39
CA ALA A 378 -14.77 1.40 1.93
C ALA A 378 -14.68 0.13 2.78
N HIS A 379 -15.77 -0.26 3.44
CA HIS A 379 -15.89 -1.51 4.19
C HIS A 379 -15.60 -2.76 3.33
N LEU A 380 -15.88 -2.71 2.01
CA LEU A 380 -15.54 -3.78 1.07
C LEU A 380 -14.02 -4.00 0.99
N PHE A 381 -13.22 -2.97 1.30
CA PHE A 381 -11.77 -3.07 1.36
C PHE A 381 -11.31 -3.39 2.79
N THR A 382 -11.69 -2.55 3.76
CA THR A 382 -11.04 -2.54 5.08
C THR A 382 -11.43 -3.69 5.98
N ASN A 383 -12.61 -4.29 5.81
CA ASN A 383 -13.07 -5.37 6.69
C ASN A 383 -12.20 -6.63 6.57
N GLU A 384 -11.78 -6.98 5.36
CA GLU A 384 -10.91 -8.13 5.09
C GLU A 384 -9.47 -7.91 5.59
N TYR A 385 -9.11 -6.68 5.98
CA TYR A 385 -7.77 -6.31 6.46
C TYR A 385 -7.67 -6.23 7.99
N LYS A 386 -8.75 -6.46 8.75
CA LYS A 386 -8.71 -6.44 10.23
C LYS A 386 -7.59 -7.30 10.82
N GLU A 387 -7.50 -8.57 10.40
CA GLU A 387 -6.42 -9.48 10.83
C GLU A 387 -5.02 -8.96 10.46
N VAL A 388 -4.89 -8.20 9.36
CA VAL A 388 -3.62 -7.59 8.93
C VAL A 388 -3.27 -6.40 9.83
N TYR A 389 -4.25 -5.57 10.22
CA TYR A 389 -4.03 -4.46 11.14
C TYR A 389 -3.59 -4.96 12.52
N ASP A 390 -4.27 -5.99 13.05
CA ASP A 390 -3.90 -6.62 14.32
C ASP A 390 -2.47 -7.17 14.27
N ALA A 391 -2.15 -7.91 13.20
CA ALA A 391 -0.83 -8.48 12.98
C ALA A 391 0.25 -7.42 12.84
N PHE A 392 -0.05 -6.31 12.17
CA PHE A 392 0.87 -5.18 12.01
C PHE A 392 1.11 -4.46 13.34
N SER A 393 0.08 -4.35 14.18
CA SER A 393 0.16 -3.68 15.48
C SER A 393 1.18 -4.30 16.44
N LEU A 394 1.53 -5.59 16.26
CA LEU A 394 2.53 -6.28 17.07
C LEU A 394 3.93 -5.65 16.95
N GLY A 395 4.20 -4.96 15.85
CA GLY A 395 5.44 -4.19 15.67
C GLY A 395 5.49 -2.90 16.50
N PHE A 396 4.39 -2.48 17.13
CA PHE A 396 4.26 -1.17 17.75
C PHE A 396 3.98 -1.28 19.25
N PRO A 397 4.36 -0.25 20.04
CA PRO A 397 3.90 -0.12 21.41
C PRO A 397 2.38 -0.12 21.51
N ARG A 398 1.86 -0.73 22.58
CA ARG A 398 0.44 -0.67 22.96
C ARG A 398 0.30 -0.01 24.33
N PHE A 399 -0.66 0.90 24.45
CA PHE A 399 -0.98 1.65 25.66
C PHE A 399 -2.28 1.13 26.28
N TYR A 400 -2.28 0.95 27.59
CA TYR A 400 -3.40 0.41 28.36
C TYR A 400 -3.69 1.36 29.52
N ILE A 401 -4.93 1.82 29.64
CA ILE A 401 -5.38 2.55 30.83
C ILE A 401 -5.91 1.49 31.81
N LEU A 402 -5.29 1.40 32.99
CA LEU A 402 -5.53 0.38 34.01
C LEU A 402 -6.21 0.96 35.26
#